data_AF-A0A5D0S6C7-F1
#
_entry.id   AF-A0A5D0S6C7-F1
#
_cell.length_a   1.000
_cell.length_b   1.000
_cell.length_c   1.000
_cell.angle_alpha   90.00
_cell.angle_beta   90.00
_cell.angle_gamma   90.00
#
_symmetry.space_group_name_H-M   'P 1'
#
loop_
_entity.id
_entity.type
_entity.pdbx_description
1 polymer ?
#
loop_
_entity_poly.entity_id
_entity_poly.type
_entity_poly.pdbx_seq_one_letter_code
_entity_poly.pdbx_strand_id
1 'polypeptide(L)'
;MATVQPGKSTGRIGITFCPGKVQPGAMSGSWSRDLGLDLDAIAKWGAVAVVTLVEDHELITLKVNAMGKEVRARHMDWFHLPIPDVSVPDAAFEQQWADVAPDLMHRLRAGFDVLVHCKGGLGRAGTIAARLMIGMGVPADQAVKAVRAVRPGAIETSAQLTHVMAQTVMPEPEPETSAAAIRNRAIGALVGLAVGDAVGTTLEFKTRDTYPALTDMIGGGPFGLQPGEWTDDTAMALALADSLKQNPALDEKDLMQRFVDWHAKGSYSCTGHCFDIGITTRQALARWQKTGDPFAGSTDPMSAGNGSLMRLAPVAIRHFNDRGMLRDVAARQSRTTHAAPEAIDACVAYAEVLADAIAGARRSEVLRHHNAGYAGKIGPILQGSWRGKPRADIRDSGYVAHALEASLWSVARTGDFRGAVLLAANLGEDADTTGAIAGQLAGALYGATEIPKKWREKLAWCDRLTKAAESLLAPAERC
;
A
#
# COMPACT_ATOMS: atom_id res chain seq x y z
N MET A 1 25.78 -4.17 -11.46
CA MET A 1 24.80 -3.11 -11.79
C MET A 1 25.33 -1.79 -11.27
N ALA A 2 25.16 -0.69 -12.00
CA ALA A 2 25.53 0.64 -11.49
C ALA A 2 24.33 1.28 -10.78
N THR A 3 24.59 2.18 -9.84
CA THR A 3 23.53 2.73 -8.99
C THR A 3 23.78 4.20 -8.70
N VAL A 4 22.73 5.01 -8.80
CA VAL A 4 22.69 6.38 -8.27
C VAL A 4 21.59 6.50 -7.21
N GLN A 5 21.64 7.53 -6.37
CA GLN A 5 20.67 7.71 -5.30
C GLN A 5 20.36 9.22 -5.13
N PRO A 6 19.09 9.64 -5.21
CA PRO A 6 18.74 11.06 -5.12
C PRO A 6 19.07 11.70 -3.76
N GLY A 7 18.91 10.95 -2.67
CA GLY A 7 19.22 11.39 -1.32
C GLY A 7 19.40 10.23 -0.33
N LYS A 8 20.01 10.49 0.83
CA LYS A 8 20.43 9.46 1.79
C LYS A 8 19.30 8.55 2.30
N SER A 9 18.08 9.08 2.40
CA SER A 9 16.88 8.36 2.89
C SER A 9 15.95 7.90 1.77
N THR A 10 16.34 8.08 0.50
CA THR A 10 15.56 7.64 -0.66
C THR A 10 16.03 6.29 -1.18
N GLY A 11 15.18 5.59 -1.93
CA GLY A 11 15.57 4.42 -2.68
C GLY A 11 16.60 4.74 -3.76
N ARG A 12 17.26 3.69 -4.25
CA ARG A 12 18.32 3.77 -5.24
C ARG A 12 17.76 3.54 -6.64
N ILE A 13 18.40 4.16 -7.62
CA ILE A 13 18.10 3.97 -9.05
C ILE A 13 19.20 3.10 -9.65
N GLY A 14 18.86 1.87 -9.99
CA GLY A 14 19.73 0.93 -10.68
C GLY A 14 19.78 1.22 -12.18
N ILE A 15 20.97 1.08 -12.78
CA ILE A 15 21.20 1.27 -14.22
C ILE A 15 21.94 0.06 -14.76
N THR A 16 21.32 -0.64 -15.72
CA THR A 16 21.90 -1.83 -16.34
C THR A 16 21.60 -1.94 -17.83
N PHE A 17 22.40 -2.75 -18.52
CA PHE A 17 22.05 -3.25 -19.86
C PHE A 17 20.89 -4.23 -19.75
N CYS A 18 20.23 -4.52 -20.87
CA CYS A 18 19.04 -5.36 -20.92
C CYS A 18 19.26 -6.73 -20.26
N PRO A 19 18.52 -7.07 -19.17
CA PRO A 19 18.60 -8.36 -18.50
C PRO A 19 18.30 -9.51 -19.47
N GLY A 20 19.06 -10.60 -19.40
CA GLY A 20 18.86 -11.78 -20.25
C GLY A 20 19.20 -11.60 -21.72
N LYS A 21 19.78 -10.46 -22.12
CA LYS A 21 20.03 -10.18 -23.53
C LYS A 21 20.90 -11.25 -24.20
N VAL A 22 20.44 -11.70 -25.36
CA VAL A 22 21.22 -12.50 -26.32
C VAL A 22 21.50 -11.62 -27.53
N GLN A 23 22.76 -11.30 -27.76
CA GLN A 23 23.18 -10.40 -28.84
C GLN A 23 24.56 -10.82 -29.37
N PRO A 24 24.63 -11.60 -30.46
CA PRO A 24 25.90 -11.89 -31.11
C PRO A 24 26.45 -10.62 -31.77
N GLY A 25 27.74 -10.35 -31.61
CA GLY A 25 28.41 -9.24 -32.31
C GLY A 25 28.02 -7.83 -31.83
N ALA A 26 27.69 -7.63 -30.55
CA ALA A 26 27.60 -6.27 -30.02
C ALA A 26 28.98 -5.62 -29.98
N MET A 27 29.06 -4.28 -30.00
CA MET A 27 30.34 -3.55 -29.87
C MET A 27 31.11 -3.90 -28.58
N SER A 28 30.40 -4.34 -27.54
CA SER A 28 30.97 -4.81 -26.26
C SER A 28 31.26 -6.31 -26.22
N GLY A 29 31.18 -7.00 -27.35
CA GLY A 29 31.34 -8.45 -27.47
C GLY A 29 30.00 -9.20 -27.63
N SER A 30 30.08 -10.52 -27.78
CA SER A 30 28.90 -11.39 -27.88
C SER A 30 28.26 -11.63 -26.51
N TRP A 31 26.94 -11.51 -26.44
CA TRP A 31 26.15 -11.71 -25.23
C TRP A 31 25.23 -12.93 -25.37
N SER A 32 25.19 -13.77 -24.34
CA SER A 32 24.25 -14.89 -24.21
C SER A 32 23.88 -15.07 -22.74
N ARG A 33 23.09 -14.13 -22.22
CA ARG A 33 22.70 -14.12 -20.79
C ARG A 33 21.40 -14.88 -20.56
N ASP A 34 21.18 -15.27 -19.31
CA ASP A 34 19.93 -15.87 -18.87
C ASP A 34 19.04 -14.79 -18.23
N LEU A 35 17.79 -14.69 -18.68
CA LEU A 35 16.84 -13.69 -18.19
C LEU A 35 16.46 -13.94 -16.73
N GLY A 36 16.26 -15.20 -16.34
CA GLY A 36 15.87 -15.57 -14.98
C GLY A 36 16.94 -15.21 -13.97
N LEU A 37 18.19 -15.62 -14.22
CA LEU A 37 19.33 -15.33 -13.34
C LEU A 37 19.58 -13.83 -13.18
N ASP A 38 19.44 -13.05 -14.26
CA ASP A 38 19.60 -11.60 -14.18
C ASP A 38 18.48 -10.96 -13.35
N LEU A 39 17.24 -11.39 -13.55
CA LEU A 39 16.10 -10.88 -12.78
C LEU A 39 16.13 -11.33 -11.32
N ASP A 40 16.64 -12.52 -11.01
CA ASP A 40 16.90 -12.97 -9.62
C ASP A 40 17.93 -12.07 -8.94
N ALA A 41 19.00 -11.71 -9.64
CA ALA A 41 20.01 -10.78 -9.13
C ALA A 41 19.43 -9.37 -8.92
N ILE A 42 18.53 -8.91 -9.79
CA ILE A 42 17.84 -7.63 -9.67
C ILE A 42 16.87 -7.64 -8.48
N ALA A 43 16.08 -8.70 -8.31
CA ALA A 43 15.20 -8.86 -7.17
C ALA A 43 16.00 -8.91 -5.85
N LYS A 44 17.10 -9.67 -5.82
CA LYS A 44 18.01 -9.74 -4.67
C LYS A 44 18.67 -8.39 -4.36
N TRP A 45 18.92 -7.56 -5.38
CA TRP A 45 19.43 -6.21 -5.16
C TRP A 45 18.41 -5.31 -4.44
N GLY A 46 17.12 -5.60 -4.53
CA GLY A 46 16.05 -4.88 -3.83
C GLY A 46 15.10 -4.11 -4.74
N ALA A 47 15.16 -4.30 -6.06
CA ALA A 47 14.28 -3.60 -6.98
C ALA A 47 12.81 -3.95 -6.70
N VAL A 48 11.95 -2.93 -6.64
CA VAL A 48 10.48 -3.11 -6.59
C VAL A 48 9.82 -2.84 -7.93
N ALA A 49 10.50 -2.13 -8.82
CA ALA A 49 10.03 -1.79 -10.15
C ALA A 49 11.16 -1.88 -11.18
N VAL A 50 10.83 -2.30 -12.39
CA VAL A 50 11.74 -2.40 -13.55
C VAL A 50 11.16 -1.60 -14.72
N VAL A 51 11.86 -0.53 -15.09
CA VAL A 51 11.58 0.30 -16.26
C VAL A 51 12.39 -0.21 -17.44
N THR A 52 11.68 -0.67 -18.47
CA THR A 52 12.21 -1.23 -19.70
C THR A 52 12.09 -0.21 -20.82
N LEU A 53 13.22 0.25 -21.37
CA LEU A 53 13.25 1.30 -22.39
C LEU A 53 13.50 0.78 -23.82
N VAL A 54 13.68 -0.52 -23.98
CA VAL A 54 13.83 -1.14 -25.31
C VAL A 54 12.47 -1.28 -26.00
N GLU A 55 12.47 -1.17 -27.32
CA GLU A 55 11.26 -1.33 -28.14
C GLU A 55 10.81 -2.79 -28.22
N ASP A 56 9.57 -3.04 -28.63
CA ASP A 56 9.03 -4.42 -28.76
C ASP A 56 9.87 -5.30 -29.67
N HIS A 57 10.30 -4.77 -30.81
CA HIS A 57 11.14 -5.50 -31.76
C HIS A 57 12.53 -5.82 -31.16
N GLU A 58 13.04 -4.97 -30.27
CA GLU A 58 14.28 -5.22 -29.54
C GLU A 58 14.11 -6.33 -28.50
N LEU A 59 12.97 -6.41 -27.80
CA LEU A 59 12.68 -7.51 -26.87
C LEU A 59 12.72 -8.87 -27.58
N ILE A 60 12.18 -8.95 -28.79
CA ILE A 60 12.21 -10.16 -29.63
C ILE A 60 13.65 -10.46 -30.08
N THR A 61 14.34 -9.46 -30.63
CA THR A 61 15.70 -9.60 -31.16
C THR A 61 16.70 -10.02 -30.08
N LEU A 62 16.56 -9.49 -28.87
CA LEU A 62 17.39 -9.81 -27.71
C LEU A 62 16.97 -11.11 -27.00
N LYS A 63 15.92 -11.79 -27.49
CA LYS A 63 15.34 -13.04 -26.95
C LYS A 63 14.82 -12.93 -25.51
N VAL A 64 14.19 -11.80 -25.19
CA VAL A 64 13.67 -11.48 -23.85
C VAL A 64 12.20 -11.06 -23.88
N ASN A 65 11.41 -11.59 -24.82
CA ASN A 65 9.98 -11.32 -24.95
C ASN A 65 9.16 -11.69 -23.69
N ALA A 66 9.70 -12.51 -22.80
CA ALA A 66 9.09 -12.85 -21.51
C ALA A 66 9.38 -11.85 -20.38
N MET A 67 10.14 -10.76 -20.63
CA MET A 67 10.59 -9.78 -19.61
C MET A 67 9.48 -9.39 -18.63
N GLY A 68 8.34 -8.93 -19.13
CA GLY A 68 7.25 -8.47 -18.26
C GLY A 68 6.61 -9.54 -17.40
N LYS A 69 6.56 -10.80 -17.88
CA LYS A 69 6.07 -11.93 -17.09
C LYS A 69 7.07 -12.31 -16.01
N GLU A 70 8.36 -12.39 -16.37
CA GLU A 70 9.43 -12.82 -15.46
C GLU A 70 9.74 -11.79 -14.36
N VAL A 71 9.59 -10.49 -14.66
CA VAL A 71 9.68 -9.42 -13.66
C VAL A 71 8.56 -9.56 -12.62
N ARG A 72 7.32 -9.75 -13.07
CA ARG A 72 6.15 -9.90 -12.18
C ARG A 72 6.19 -11.20 -11.38
N ALA A 73 6.72 -12.28 -11.96
CA ALA A 73 6.93 -13.56 -11.25
C ALA A 73 7.86 -13.43 -10.03
N ARG A 74 8.66 -12.36 -9.98
CA ARG A 74 9.54 -12.02 -8.85
C ARG A 74 8.97 -10.90 -7.96
N HIS A 75 7.67 -10.63 -8.06
CA HIS A 75 6.95 -9.60 -7.32
C HIS A 75 7.50 -8.19 -7.52
N MET A 76 8.04 -7.89 -8.71
CA MET A 76 8.42 -6.54 -9.13
C MET A 76 7.42 -6.02 -10.16
N ASP A 77 7.17 -4.71 -10.14
CA ASP A 77 6.34 -4.09 -11.16
C ASP A 77 7.13 -3.84 -12.45
N TRP A 78 6.47 -4.03 -13.58
CA TRP A 78 7.09 -3.86 -14.90
C TRP A 78 6.45 -2.71 -15.64
N PHE A 79 7.26 -1.70 -15.96
CA PHE A 79 6.89 -0.56 -16.78
C PHE A 79 7.65 -0.63 -18.10
N HIS A 80 6.93 -0.73 -19.22
CA HIS A 80 7.52 -0.75 -20.55
C HIS A 80 7.30 0.61 -21.22
N LEU A 81 8.37 1.39 -21.31
CA LEU A 81 8.37 2.78 -21.77
C LEU A 81 9.41 2.91 -22.90
N PRO A 82 9.10 2.41 -24.10
CA PRO A 82 10.07 2.31 -25.18
C PRO A 82 10.59 3.68 -25.61
N ILE A 83 11.90 3.78 -25.82
CA ILE A 83 12.55 4.94 -26.45
C ILE A 83 13.36 4.39 -27.62
N PRO A 84 13.21 4.94 -28.85
CA PRO A 84 14.02 4.54 -29.99
C PRO A 84 15.51 4.61 -29.68
N ASP A 85 16.29 3.66 -30.21
CA ASP A 85 17.71 3.59 -29.88
C ASP A 85 18.44 4.91 -30.20
N VAL A 86 19.43 5.25 -29.37
CA VAL A 86 20.19 6.52 -29.39
C VAL A 86 19.39 7.83 -29.34
N SER A 87 18.06 7.76 -29.23
CA SER A 87 17.15 8.91 -29.26
C SER A 87 16.81 9.43 -27.86
N VAL A 88 15.97 10.46 -27.81
CA VAL A 88 15.35 11.03 -26.59
C VAL A 88 13.91 10.54 -26.46
N PRO A 89 13.29 10.64 -25.26
CA PRO A 89 11.84 10.49 -25.11
C PRO A 89 11.04 11.29 -26.14
N ASP A 90 10.05 10.65 -26.75
CA ASP A 90 9.10 11.26 -27.67
C ASP A 90 7.76 11.59 -26.99
N ALA A 91 6.80 12.12 -27.74
CA ALA A 91 5.50 12.50 -27.19
C ALA A 91 4.71 11.31 -26.61
N ALA A 92 4.86 10.10 -27.19
CA ALA A 92 4.19 8.90 -26.69
C ALA A 92 4.80 8.44 -25.36
N PHE A 93 6.12 8.53 -25.24
CA PHE A 93 6.81 8.32 -23.96
C PHE A 93 6.34 9.34 -22.92
N GLU A 94 6.29 10.63 -23.26
CA GLU A 94 5.91 11.68 -22.30
C GLU A 94 4.49 11.51 -21.75
N GLN A 95 3.55 11.04 -22.59
CA GLN A 95 2.20 10.70 -22.14
C GLN A 95 2.22 9.56 -21.10
N GLN A 96 2.94 8.47 -21.37
CA GLN A 96 3.04 7.35 -20.43
C GLN A 96 3.86 7.71 -19.17
N TRP A 97 4.85 8.58 -19.31
CA TRP A 97 5.68 9.04 -18.21
C TRP A 97 4.87 9.86 -17.22
N ALA A 98 3.89 10.64 -17.67
CA ALA A 98 2.99 11.38 -16.79
C ALA A 98 2.23 10.47 -15.81
N ASP A 99 1.90 9.24 -16.23
CA ASP A 99 1.20 8.26 -15.41
C ASP A 99 2.16 7.46 -14.50
N VAL A 100 3.35 7.11 -15.02
CA VAL A 100 4.29 6.22 -14.33
C VAL A 100 5.22 6.95 -13.37
N ALA A 101 5.69 8.15 -13.73
CA ALA A 101 6.71 8.84 -12.97
C ALA A 101 6.30 9.20 -11.54
N PRO A 102 5.06 9.69 -11.27
CA PRO A 102 4.64 9.98 -9.90
C PRO A 102 4.76 8.76 -8.97
N ASP A 103 4.43 7.55 -9.46
CA ASP A 103 4.57 6.30 -8.71
C ASP A 103 6.04 5.93 -8.47
N LEU A 104 6.89 5.98 -9.51
CA LEU A 104 8.32 5.70 -9.35
C LEU A 104 8.99 6.64 -8.33
N MET A 105 8.64 7.94 -8.39
CA MET A 105 9.13 8.94 -7.43
C MET A 105 8.63 8.65 -6.02
N HIS A 106 7.36 8.28 -5.88
CA HIS A 106 6.81 7.89 -4.58
C HIS A 106 7.59 6.72 -3.97
N ARG A 107 7.82 5.65 -4.74
CA ARG A 107 8.57 4.47 -4.28
C ARG A 107 9.98 4.83 -3.85
N LEU A 108 10.66 5.69 -4.60
CA LEU A 108 11.97 6.23 -4.23
C LEU A 108 11.89 7.06 -2.93
N ARG A 109 10.88 7.92 -2.73
CA ARG A 109 10.68 8.65 -1.46
C ARG A 109 10.41 7.72 -0.28
N ALA A 110 9.76 6.58 -0.52
CA ALA A 110 9.51 5.53 0.46
C ALA A 110 10.71 4.59 0.70
N GLY A 111 11.87 4.85 0.09
CA GLY A 111 13.09 4.07 0.30
C GLY A 111 13.22 2.84 -0.59
N PHE A 112 12.30 2.61 -1.54
CA PHE A 112 12.32 1.44 -2.40
C PHE A 112 13.13 1.69 -3.69
N ASP A 113 13.85 0.66 -4.12
CA ASP A 113 14.73 0.77 -5.27
C ASP A 113 13.99 0.56 -6.60
N VAL A 114 14.39 1.32 -7.61
CA VAL A 114 13.85 1.24 -8.99
C VAL A 114 14.99 0.89 -9.94
N LEU A 115 14.76 -0.06 -10.85
CA LEU A 115 15.70 -0.38 -11.91
C LEU A 115 15.28 0.27 -13.23
N VAL A 116 16.24 0.85 -13.94
CA VAL A 116 16.08 1.32 -15.32
C VAL A 116 17.06 0.59 -16.23
N HIS A 117 16.59 0.08 -17.36
CA HIS A 117 17.47 -0.54 -18.36
C HIS A 117 17.09 -0.17 -19.81
N CYS A 118 18.09 -0.28 -20.67
CA CYS A 118 17.93 -0.28 -22.12
C CYS A 118 18.89 -1.33 -22.72
N LYS A 119 19.02 -1.41 -24.04
CA LYS A 119 19.90 -2.40 -24.70
C LYS A 119 21.34 -2.40 -24.17
N GLY A 120 21.97 -1.23 -24.11
CA GLY A 120 23.34 -1.04 -23.63
C GLY A 120 23.48 -0.61 -22.16
N GLY A 121 22.41 -0.06 -21.57
CA GLY A 121 22.45 0.50 -20.21
C GLY A 121 23.23 1.81 -20.08
N LEU A 122 23.37 2.57 -21.16
CA LEU A 122 24.17 3.81 -21.23
C LEU A 122 23.30 5.04 -21.55
N GLY A 123 22.86 5.20 -22.80
CA GLY A 123 22.15 6.40 -23.28
C GLY A 123 20.75 6.50 -22.69
N ARG A 124 19.79 5.74 -23.23
CA ARG A 124 18.38 5.75 -22.79
C ARG A 124 18.24 5.54 -21.27
N ALA A 125 18.91 4.52 -20.73
CA ALA A 125 18.84 4.22 -19.30
C ALA A 125 19.47 5.33 -18.43
N GLY A 126 20.60 5.91 -18.86
CA GLY A 126 21.23 7.03 -18.17
C GLY A 126 20.38 8.30 -18.22
N THR A 127 19.73 8.58 -19.36
CA THR A 127 18.79 9.70 -19.54
C THR A 127 17.64 9.61 -18.55
N ILE A 128 16.98 8.46 -18.47
CA ILE A 128 15.83 8.28 -17.56
C ILE A 128 16.28 8.22 -16.09
N ALA A 129 17.42 7.61 -15.77
CA ALA A 129 17.96 7.64 -14.41
C ALA A 129 18.29 9.08 -13.95
N ALA A 130 18.88 9.91 -14.81
CA ALA A 130 19.11 11.32 -14.50
C ALA A 130 17.79 12.09 -14.36
N ARG A 131 16.80 11.81 -15.22
CA ARG A 131 15.45 12.40 -15.10
C ARG A 131 14.78 12.05 -13.77
N LEU A 132 14.91 10.80 -13.30
CA LEU A 132 14.42 10.40 -11.97
C LEU A 132 15.12 11.18 -10.84
N MET A 133 16.45 11.32 -10.90
CA MET A 133 17.22 12.12 -9.94
C MET A 133 16.77 13.59 -9.91
N ILE A 134 16.56 14.19 -11.08
CA ILE A 134 16.11 15.58 -11.21
C ILE A 134 14.70 15.76 -10.66
N GLY A 135 13.80 14.84 -10.99
CA GLY A 135 12.43 14.85 -10.46
C GLY A 135 12.39 14.78 -8.93
N MET A 136 13.37 14.10 -8.31
CA MET A 136 13.56 14.03 -6.85
C MET A 136 14.28 15.23 -6.23
N GLY A 137 14.63 16.26 -7.02
CA GLY A 137 15.23 17.50 -6.53
C GLY A 137 16.74 17.63 -6.73
N VAL A 138 17.42 16.68 -7.40
CA VAL A 138 18.86 16.80 -7.69
C VAL A 138 19.07 17.75 -8.87
N PRO A 139 19.95 18.77 -8.78
CA PRO A 139 20.26 19.63 -9.91
C PRO A 139 20.72 18.85 -11.15
N ALA A 140 20.30 19.28 -12.35
CA ALA A 140 20.51 18.51 -13.58
C ALA A 140 21.99 18.22 -13.89
N ASP A 141 22.88 19.19 -13.68
CA ASP A 141 24.33 19.05 -13.82
C ASP A 141 24.89 17.98 -12.86
N GLN A 142 24.42 17.98 -11.61
CA GLN A 142 24.81 16.99 -10.61
C GLN A 142 24.26 15.60 -10.93
N ALA A 143 23.02 15.51 -11.41
CA ALA A 143 22.40 14.25 -11.82
C ALA A 143 23.19 13.61 -12.98
N VAL A 144 23.54 14.39 -14.02
CA VAL A 144 24.37 13.92 -15.13
C VAL A 144 25.74 13.48 -14.66
N LYS A 145 26.39 14.26 -13.79
CA LYS A 145 27.70 13.91 -13.22
C LYS A 145 27.63 12.61 -12.42
N ALA A 146 26.61 12.43 -11.58
CA ALA A 146 26.42 11.24 -10.77
C ALA A 146 26.19 9.99 -11.64
N VAL A 147 25.33 10.08 -12.65
CA VAL A 147 25.06 8.98 -13.60
C VAL A 147 26.33 8.61 -14.37
N ARG A 148 27.08 9.59 -14.90
CA ARG A 148 28.32 9.33 -15.63
C ARG A 148 29.45 8.80 -14.76
N ALA A 149 29.48 9.13 -13.47
CA ALA A 149 30.46 8.60 -12.53
C ALA A 149 30.32 7.08 -12.36
N VAL A 150 29.08 6.57 -12.34
CA VAL A 150 28.81 5.12 -12.17
C VAL A 150 28.63 4.37 -13.50
N ARG A 151 28.35 5.10 -14.58
CA ARG A 151 28.29 4.60 -15.97
C ARG A 151 29.02 5.57 -16.91
N PRO A 152 30.35 5.45 -17.05
CA PRO A 152 31.10 6.27 -17.99
C PRO A 152 30.53 6.17 -19.41
N GLY A 153 30.31 7.33 -20.05
CA GLY A 153 29.67 7.41 -21.37
C GLY A 153 28.13 7.44 -21.37
N ALA A 154 27.46 7.28 -20.21
CA ALA A 154 26.01 7.42 -20.14
C ALA A 154 25.53 8.82 -20.54
N ILE A 155 24.28 8.90 -21.05
CA ILE A 155 23.74 10.10 -21.72
C ILE A 155 24.65 10.41 -22.92
N GLU A 156 24.55 9.51 -23.92
CA GLU A 156 25.54 9.28 -24.98
C GLU A 156 25.51 10.39 -26.05
N THR A 157 24.34 10.95 -26.34
CA THR A 157 24.18 11.95 -27.40
C THR A 157 23.98 13.35 -26.85
N SER A 158 24.36 14.37 -27.64
CA SER A 158 24.09 15.77 -27.30
C SER A 158 22.60 16.04 -27.12
N ALA A 159 21.74 15.41 -27.92
CA ALA A 159 20.29 15.52 -27.79
C ALA A 159 19.78 14.98 -26.43
N GLN A 160 20.30 13.84 -25.97
CA GLN A 160 20.00 13.29 -24.65
C GLN A 160 20.47 14.22 -23.53
N LEU A 161 21.66 14.80 -23.66
CA LEU A 161 22.17 15.76 -22.67
C LEU A 161 21.27 16.99 -22.60
N THR A 162 20.92 17.59 -23.74
CA THR A 162 19.99 18.72 -23.82
C THR A 162 18.63 18.37 -23.20
N HIS A 163 18.10 17.19 -23.50
CA HIS A 163 16.83 16.72 -22.92
C HIS A 163 16.90 16.61 -21.39
N VAL A 164 17.97 16.04 -20.84
CA VAL A 164 18.17 15.94 -19.37
C VAL A 164 18.33 17.32 -18.73
N MET A 165 19.09 18.22 -19.35
CA MET A 165 19.29 19.58 -18.84
C MET A 165 18.01 20.42 -18.83
N ALA A 166 17.03 20.09 -19.68
CA ALA A 166 15.74 20.74 -19.72
C ALA A 166 14.73 20.19 -18.68
N GLN A 167 15.05 19.11 -17.97
CA GLN A 167 14.16 18.54 -16.96
C GLN A 167 14.13 19.40 -15.70
N THR A 168 12.98 19.40 -15.03
CA THR A 168 12.75 20.10 -13.77
C THR A 168 12.35 19.13 -12.67
N VAL A 169 12.37 19.62 -11.43
CA VAL A 169 11.81 18.91 -10.28
C VAL A 169 10.37 18.53 -10.57
N MET A 170 9.99 17.32 -10.18
CA MET A 170 8.62 16.83 -10.31
C MET A 170 7.93 17.02 -8.96
N PRO A 171 7.03 18.02 -8.82
CA PRO A 171 6.28 18.19 -7.60
C PRO A 171 5.45 16.95 -7.32
N GLU A 172 5.26 16.63 -6.04
CA GLU A 172 4.27 15.63 -5.66
C GLU A 172 2.87 16.18 -5.98
N PRO A 173 1.95 15.38 -6.54
CA PRO A 173 0.59 15.81 -6.77
C PRO A 173 -0.05 16.28 -5.46
N GLU A 174 -0.66 17.47 -5.48
CA GLU A 174 -1.45 18.00 -4.38
C GLU A 174 -2.87 17.43 -4.49
N PRO A 175 -3.35 16.61 -3.53
CA PRO A 175 -4.71 16.07 -3.59
C PRO A 175 -5.75 17.17 -3.47
N GLU A 176 -6.87 17.04 -4.20
CA GLU A 176 -7.99 17.97 -4.04
C GLU A 176 -8.54 17.93 -2.61
N THR A 177 -8.75 19.10 -2.01
CA THR A 177 -9.29 19.25 -0.64
C THR A 177 -10.75 19.69 -0.61
N SER A 178 -11.44 19.61 -1.76
CA SER A 178 -12.87 19.88 -1.85
C SER A 178 -13.68 18.91 -0.98
N ALA A 179 -14.88 19.32 -0.53
CA ALA A 179 -15.76 18.44 0.24
C ALA A 179 -16.11 17.14 -0.51
N ALA A 180 -16.22 17.19 -1.83
CA ALA A 180 -16.46 16.02 -2.67
C ALA A 180 -15.26 15.06 -2.67
N ALA A 181 -14.03 15.59 -2.74
CA ALA A 181 -12.81 14.80 -2.69
C ALA A 181 -12.58 14.18 -1.30
N ILE A 182 -12.82 14.94 -0.23
CA ILE A 182 -12.80 14.42 1.16
C ILE A 182 -13.84 13.30 1.33
N ARG A 183 -15.08 13.51 0.85
CA ARG A 183 -16.11 12.47 0.89
C ARG A 183 -15.69 11.23 0.11
N ASN A 184 -15.08 11.39 -1.06
CA ASN A 184 -14.60 10.29 -1.89
C ASN A 184 -13.51 9.48 -1.17
N ARG A 185 -12.57 10.12 -0.47
CA ARG A 185 -11.54 9.45 0.35
C ARG A 185 -12.10 8.80 1.61
N ALA A 186 -13.06 9.42 2.27
CA ALA A 186 -13.75 8.83 3.42
C ALA A 186 -14.53 7.55 3.05
N ILE A 187 -15.30 7.59 1.96
CA ILE A 187 -15.95 6.38 1.41
C ILE A 187 -14.88 5.37 1.02
N GLY A 188 -13.80 5.83 0.39
CA GLY A 188 -12.67 5.00 0.00
C GLY A 188 -12.08 4.25 1.18
N ALA A 189 -11.90 4.89 2.34
CA ALA A 189 -11.35 4.26 3.54
C ALA A 189 -12.22 3.10 4.05
N LEU A 190 -13.53 3.29 4.19
CA LEU A 190 -14.42 2.24 4.71
C LEU A 190 -14.76 1.15 3.68
N VAL A 191 -14.99 1.53 2.42
CA VAL A 191 -15.21 0.55 1.34
C VAL A 191 -13.90 -0.19 1.03
N GLY A 192 -12.77 0.50 1.09
CA GLY A 192 -11.45 -0.06 0.87
C GLY A 192 -11.08 -1.10 1.92
N LEU A 193 -11.43 -0.86 3.20
CA LEU A 193 -11.36 -1.87 4.26
C LEU A 193 -12.07 -3.16 3.84
N ALA A 194 -13.34 -3.07 3.46
CA ALA A 194 -14.15 -4.22 3.11
C ALA A 194 -13.70 -4.94 1.84
N VAL A 195 -13.17 -4.19 0.87
CA VAL A 195 -12.55 -4.76 -0.32
C VAL A 195 -11.25 -5.50 0.04
N GLY A 196 -10.45 -4.93 0.93
CA GLY A 196 -9.20 -5.53 1.41
C GLY A 196 -9.45 -6.85 2.11
N ASP A 197 -10.40 -6.85 3.05
CA ASP A 197 -10.93 -8.02 3.75
C ASP A 197 -11.40 -9.11 2.77
N ALA A 198 -12.37 -8.80 1.90
CA ALA A 198 -12.94 -9.76 0.95
C ALA A 198 -11.94 -10.32 -0.08
N VAL A 199 -10.89 -9.57 -0.41
CA VAL A 199 -9.79 -10.07 -1.24
C VAL A 199 -8.87 -10.96 -0.41
N GLY A 200 -8.45 -10.49 0.77
CA GLY A 200 -7.45 -11.13 1.63
C GLY A 200 -7.89 -12.49 2.19
N THR A 201 -9.16 -12.65 2.58
CA THR A 201 -9.69 -13.91 3.14
C THR A 201 -9.46 -15.13 2.23
N THR A 202 -9.31 -14.90 0.91
CA THR A 202 -8.93 -15.96 -0.05
C THR A 202 -7.65 -16.70 0.34
N LEU A 203 -6.65 -15.98 0.88
CA LEU A 203 -5.32 -16.50 1.22
C LEU A 203 -5.07 -16.60 2.73
N GLU A 204 -6.11 -16.42 3.53
CA GLU A 204 -6.05 -16.54 4.98
C GLU A 204 -5.58 -17.94 5.41
N PHE A 205 -4.72 -17.95 6.43
CA PHE A 205 -3.97 -19.10 6.95
C PHE A 205 -3.06 -19.82 5.95
N LYS A 206 -2.86 -19.28 4.74
CA LYS A 206 -1.94 -19.87 3.76
C LYS A 206 -0.52 -19.39 4.00
N THR A 207 0.44 -20.31 3.98
CA THR A 207 1.84 -19.91 3.92
C THR A 207 2.11 -19.11 2.64
N ARG A 208 2.81 -17.99 2.77
CA ARG A 208 3.20 -17.11 1.66
C ARG A 208 3.72 -17.89 0.45
N ASP A 209 3.27 -17.50 -0.74
CA ASP A 209 3.69 -18.04 -2.05
C ASP A 209 3.47 -19.55 -2.25
N THR A 210 2.70 -20.22 -1.38
CA THR A 210 2.31 -21.64 -1.57
C THR A 210 1.07 -21.81 -2.45
N TYR A 211 0.42 -20.70 -2.81
CA TYR A 211 -0.75 -20.63 -3.70
C TYR A 211 -0.42 -19.74 -4.91
N PRO A 212 -1.10 -19.94 -6.05
CA PRO A 212 -0.99 -19.02 -7.17
C PRO A 212 -1.28 -17.59 -6.73
N ALA A 213 -0.52 -16.62 -7.27
CA ALA A 213 -0.68 -15.22 -6.92
C ALA A 213 -2.14 -14.78 -7.11
N LEU A 214 -2.72 -14.24 -6.04
CA LEU A 214 -4.06 -13.69 -6.07
C LEU A 214 -4.05 -12.43 -6.94
N THR A 215 -4.95 -12.38 -7.92
CA THR A 215 -5.03 -11.28 -8.89
C THR A 215 -6.41 -10.63 -8.97
N ASP A 216 -7.42 -11.20 -8.31
CA ASP A 216 -8.79 -10.70 -8.34
C ASP A 216 -9.51 -11.09 -7.05
N MET A 217 -10.70 -10.50 -6.83
CA MET A 217 -11.63 -10.88 -5.79
C MET A 217 -12.39 -12.14 -6.23
N ILE A 218 -11.98 -13.30 -5.69
CA ILE A 218 -12.47 -14.62 -6.11
C ILE A 218 -13.17 -15.41 -4.99
N GLY A 219 -13.21 -14.90 -3.76
CA GLY A 219 -13.79 -15.61 -2.61
C GLY A 219 -13.00 -16.88 -2.25
N GLY A 220 -13.69 -17.89 -1.74
CA GLY A 220 -13.09 -19.12 -1.25
C GLY A 220 -12.55 -18.95 0.16
N GLY A 221 -11.24 -19.10 0.34
CA GLY A 221 -10.63 -19.03 1.67
C GLY A 221 -11.02 -20.20 2.58
N PRO A 222 -10.67 -20.13 3.88
CA PRO A 222 -11.00 -21.16 4.85
C PRO A 222 -12.51 -21.30 5.10
N PHE A 223 -13.30 -20.27 4.78
CA PHE A 223 -14.75 -20.22 5.05
C PHE A 223 -15.62 -20.52 3.82
N GLY A 224 -15.03 -20.70 2.63
CA GLY A 224 -15.79 -21.01 1.40
C GLY A 224 -16.68 -19.86 0.94
N LEU A 225 -16.22 -18.62 1.13
CA LEU A 225 -16.96 -17.39 0.84
C LEU A 225 -17.23 -17.20 -0.65
N GLN A 226 -18.31 -16.52 -0.98
CA GLN A 226 -18.55 -16.04 -2.34
C GLN A 226 -17.65 -14.83 -2.65
N PRO A 227 -17.32 -14.57 -3.92
CA PRO A 227 -16.58 -13.38 -4.30
C PRO A 227 -17.28 -12.10 -3.79
N GLY A 228 -16.60 -11.35 -2.91
CA GLY A 228 -17.09 -10.09 -2.36
C GLY A 228 -17.71 -10.18 -0.97
N GLU A 229 -17.87 -11.38 -0.42
CA GLU A 229 -18.15 -11.56 1.01
C GLU A 229 -16.87 -11.31 1.83
N TRP A 230 -17.05 -10.73 3.02
CA TRP A 230 -16.02 -10.22 3.93
C TRP A 230 -16.24 -10.77 5.35
N THR A 231 -15.22 -10.69 6.21
CA THR A 231 -15.11 -11.37 7.51
C THR A 231 -15.48 -10.48 8.70
N ASP A 232 -14.93 -10.76 9.89
CA ASP A 232 -15.20 -9.99 11.10
C ASP A 232 -14.64 -8.57 11.06
N ASP A 233 -13.58 -8.31 10.29
CA ASP A 233 -13.00 -6.98 10.10
C ASP A 233 -14.06 -5.94 9.72
N THR A 234 -14.77 -6.24 8.63
CA THR A 234 -15.80 -5.36 8.09
C THR A 234 -17.05 -5.36 8.96
N ALA A 235 -17.41 -6.50 9.57
CA ALA A 235 -18.55 -6.59 10.48
C ALA A 235 -18.36 -5.65 11.69
N MET A 236 -17.18 -5.70 12.30
CA MET A 236 -16.83 -4.87 13.45
C MET A 236 -16.67 -3.40 13.05
N ALA A 237 -16.15 -3.11 11.84
CA ALA A 237 -16.08 -1.74 11.33
C ALA A 237 -17.48 -1.13 11.12
N LEU A 238 -18.44 -1.88 10.57
CA LEU A 238 -19.82 -1.41 10.42
C LEU A 238 -20.50 -1.18 11.78
N ALA A 239 -20.29 -2.06 12.75
CA ALA A 239 -20.80 -1.87 14.11
C ALA A 239 -20.22 -0.60 14.77
N LEU A 240 -18.92 -0.34 14.57
CA LEU A 240 -18.28 0.89 15.04
C LEU A 240 -18.82 2.13 14.34
N ALA A 241 -19.05 2.07 13.02
CA ALA A 241 -19.64 3.16 12.25
C ALA A 241 -21.06 3.51 12.76
N ASP A 242 -21.92 2.51 12.96
CA ASP A 242 -23.28 2.75 13.46
C ASP A 242 -23.27 3.29 14.91
N SER A 243 -22.32 2.86 15.76
CA SER A 243 -22.15 3.40 17.11
C SER A 243 -21.70 4.88 17.09
N LEU A 244 -20.71 5.22 16.27
CA LEU A 244 -20.22 6.60 16.13
C LEU A 244 -21.23 7.54 15.48
N LYS A 245 -22.08 7.02 14.60
CA LYS A 245 -23.21 7.76 14.04
C LYS A 245 -24.19 8.16 15.14
N GLN A 246 -24.49 7.25 16.07
CA GLN A 246 -25.39 7.51 17.19
C GLN A 246 -24.77 8.42 18.24
N ASN A 247 -23.50 8.20 18.59
CA ASN A 247 -22.75 9.03 19.51
C ASN A 247 -21.34 9.33 18.95
N PRO A 248 -21.10 10.55 18.46
CA PRO A 248 -19.80 10.96 17.92
C PRO A 248 -18.66 10.85 18.93
N ALA A 249 -18.94 10.94 20.23
CA ALA A 249 -17.92 10.79 21.26
C ALA A 249 -17.67 9.31 21.64
N LEU A 250 -18.26 8.35 20.91
CA LEU A 250 -18.27 6.92 21.19
C LEU A 250 -18.94 6.57 22.53
N ASP A 251 -20.00 5.77 22.47
CA ASP A 251 -20.53 5.04 23.62
C ASP A 251 -20.00 3.60 23.57
N GLU A 252 -19.06 3.26 24.46
CA GLU A 252 -18.43 1.93 24.42
C GLU A 252 -19.40 0.81 24.82
N LYS A 253 -20.43 1.10 25.60
CA LYS A 253 -21.45 0.10 25.98
C LYS A 253 -22.32 -0.24 24.77
N ASP A 254 -22.73 0.78 24.02
CA ASP A 254 -23.43 0.59 22.74
C ASP A 254 -22.56 -0.20 21.76
N LEU A 255 -21.28 0.17 21.60
CA LEU A 255 -20.34 -0.56 20.74
C LEU A 255 -20.22 -2.04 21.14
N MET A 256 -20.00 -2.32 22.43
CA MET A 256 -19.89 -3.69 22.93
C MET A 256 -21.18 -4.48 22.76
N GLN A 257 -22.34 -3.83 22.94
CA GLN A 257 -23.63 -4.46 22.68
C GLN A 257 -23.80 -4.81 21.19
N ARG A 258 -23.39 -3.95 20.26
CA ARG A 258 -23.41 -4.24 18.81
C ARG A 258 -22.50 -5.41 18.45
N PHE A 259 -21.30 -5.50 19.05
CA PHE A 259 -20.43 -6.66 18.85
C PHE A 259 -21.04 -7.95 19.42
N VAL A 260 -21.71 -7.89 20.58
CA VAL A 260 -22.47 -9.02 21.13
C VAL A 260 -23.61 -9.43 20.18
N ASP A 261 -24.35 -8.48 19.63
CA ASP A 261 -25.44 -8.77 18.69
C ASP A 261 -24.92 -9.36 17.38
N TRP A 262 -23.77 -8.88 16.88
CA TRP A 262 -23.09 -9.52 15.75
C TRP A 262 -22.70 -10.96 16.09
N HIS A 263 -22.00 -11.17 17.21
CA HIS A 263 -21.53 -12.50 17.62
C HIS A 263 -22.68 -13.50 17.83
N ALA A 264 -23.79 -13.06 18.44
CA ALA A 264 -24.91 -13.94 18.77
C ALA A 264 -25.94 -14.11 17.64
N LYS A 265 -26.13 -13.09 16.79
CA LYS A 265 -27.26 -13.03 15.83
C LYS A 265 -26.83 -12.78 14.38
N GLY A 266 -25.55 -12.51 14.12
CA GLY A 266 -25.05 -12.18 12.78
C GLY A 266 -25.50 -10.81 12.25
N SER A 267 -25.92 -9.87 13.11
CA SER A 267 -26.54 -8.58 12.71
C SER A 267 -25.68 -7.67 11.80
N TYR A 268 -24.37 -7.91 11.76
CA TYR A 268 -23.41 -7.21 10.91
C TYR A 268 -22.66 -8.15 9.97
N SER A 269 -23.12 -9.39 9.79
CA SER A 269 -22.47 -10.36 8.90
C SER A 269 -23.13 -10.38 7.53
N CYS A 270 -22.33 -10.29 6.47
CA CYS A 270 -22.82 -10.44 5.10
C CYS A 270 -23.35 -11.86 4.78
N THR A 271 -22.97 -12.87 5.57
CA THR A 271 -23.41 -14.28 5.43
C THR A 271 -24.56 -14.64 6.39
N GLY A 272 -25.08 -13.67 7.15
CA GLY A 272 -26.20 -13.83 8.08
C GLY A 272 -25.89 -14.51 9.41
N HIS A 273 -24.64 -14.90 9.66
CA HIS A 273 -24.19 -15.46 10.96
C HIS A 273 -22.77 -15.00 11.28
N CYS A 274 -22.39 -14.97 12.56
CA CYS A 274 -21.00 -14.66 12.95
C CYS A 274 -20.09 -15.85 12.61
N PHE A 275 -18.99 -15.55 11.94
CA PHE A 275 -17.85 -16.43 11.72
C PHE A 275 -16.58 -15.62 11.92
N ASP A 276 -15.44 -16.31 11.97
CA ASP A 276 -14.09 -15.73 12.06
C ASP A 276 -13.75 -14.86 13.28
N ILE A 277 -14.65 -14.76 14.27
CA ILE A 277 -14.37 -13.97 15.47
C ILE A 277 -13.08 -14.44 16.19
N GLY A 278 -12.10 -13.53 16.26
CA GLY A 278 -10.84 -13.75 16.97
C GLY A 278 -11.01 -14.08 18.47
N ILE A 279 -10.08 -14.87 19.02
CA ILE A 279 -10.14 -15.35 20.40
C ILE A 279 -10.16 -14.18 21.40
N THR A 280 -9.30 -13.17 21.21
CA THR A 280 -9.22 -11.99 22.09
C THR A 280 -10.54 -11.22 22.11
N THR A 281 -11.15 -11.00 20.93
CA THR A 281 -12.47 -10.38 20.81
C THR A 281 -13.52 -11.18 21.54
N ARG A 282 -13.61 -12.50 21.30
CA ARG A 282 -14.58 -13.38 21.97
C ARG A 282 -14.46 -13.35 23.48
N GLN A 283 -13.23 -13.36 24.01
CA GLN A 283 -12.98 -13.26 25.45
C GLN A 283 -13.40 -11.90 26.03
N ALA A 284 -13.15 -10.80 25.30
CA ALA A 284 -13.58 -9.47 25.72
C ALA A 284 -15.12 -9.35 25.74
N LEU A 285 -15.83 -9.88 24.73
CA LEU A 285 -17.29 -9.90 24.73
C LEU A 285 -17.85 -10.71 25.91
N ALA A 286 -17.29 -11.88 26.19
CA ALA A 286 -17.69 -12.69 27.33
C ALA A 286 -17.43 -11.98 28.68
N ARG A 287 -16.30 -11.26 28.79
CA ARG A 287 -15.99 -10.45 29.98
C ARG A 287 -17.01 -9.32 30.15
N TRP A 288 -17.30 -8.57 29.09
CA TRP A 288 -18.32 -7.52 29.09
C TRP A 288 -19.68 -8.03 29.54
N GLN A 289 -20.16 -9.14 28.95
CA GLN A 289 -21.44 -9.74 29.33
C GLN A 289 -21.51 -10.16 30.80
N LYS A 290 -20.36 -10.54 31.38
CA LYS A 290 -20.25 -10.92 32.80
C LYS A 290 -20.15 -9.72 33.74
N THR A 291 -19.41 -8.68 33.36
CA THR A 291 -19.04 -7.58 34.28
C THR A 291 -19.80 -6.29 34.05
N GLY A 292 -20.29 -6.05 32.84
CA GLY A 292 -20.84 -4.75 32.43
C GLY A 292 -19.79 -3.63 32.32
N ASP A 293 -18.50 -3.96 32.27
CA ASP A 293 -17.40 -3.01 32.01
C ASP A 293 -17.02 -3.03 30.52
N PRO A 294 -17.28 -1.95 29.76
CA PRO A 294 -17.10 -1.98 28.31
C PRO A 294 -15.62 -1.96 27.90
N PHE A 295 -14.69 -1.60 28.80
CA PHE A 295 -13.25 -1.69 28.55
C PHE A 295 -12.73 -3.10 28.84
N ALA A 296 -13.32 -4.08 28.16
CA ALA A 296 -13.13 -5.49 28.42
C ALA A 296 -11.87 -6.09 27.76
N GLY A 297 -11.07 -5.31 27.04
CA GLY A 297 -9.88 -5.79 26.36
C GLY A 297 -8.79 -6.32 27.31
N SER A 298 -8.00 -7.28 26.83
CA SER A 298 -6.83 -7.76 27.58
C SER A 298 -5.71 -6.71 27.56
N THR A 299 -5.08 -6.46 28.71
CA THR A 299 -3.91 -5.58 28.85
C THR A 299 -2.58 -6.33 28.74
N ASP A 300 -2.62 -7.66 28.65
CA ASP A 300 -1.43 -8.50 28.50
C ASP A 300 -0.71 -8.16 27.17
N PRO A 301 0.57 -7.78 27.18
CA PRO A 301 1.34 -7.53 25.96
C PRO A 301 1.34 -8.70 24.97
N MET A 302 1.20 -9.94 25.45
CA MET A 302 1.12 -11.14 24.60
C MET A 302 -0.21 -11.29 23.86
N SER A 303 -1.19 -10.42 24.16
CA SER A 303 -2.51 -10.37 23.53
C SER A 303 -2.69 -9.16 22.60
N ALA A 304 -1.58 -8.57 22.11
CA ALA A 304 -1.56 -7.43 21.19
C ALA A 304 -2.01 -7.82 19.75
N GLY A 305 -3.24 -8.33 19.64
CA GLY A 305 -3.90 -8.65 18.38
C GLY A 305 -4.23 -7.42 17.54
N ASN A 306 -4.36 -7.60 16.24
CA ASN A 306 -4.75 -6.58 15.25
C ASN A 306 -6.27 -6.29 15.20
N GLY A 307 -7.08 -7.02 15.96
CA GLY A 307 -8.55 -6.96 15.90
C GLY A 307 -9.19 -5.58 16.16
N SER A 308 -8.50 -4.68 16.87
CA SER A 308 -8.95 -3.29 17.04
C SER A 308 -8.51 -2.35 15.91
N LEU A 309 -7.43 -2.69 15.20
CA LEU A 309 -6.86 -1.90 14.11
C LEU A 309 -7.61 -2.13 12.79
N MET A 310 -8.01 -3.39 12.52
CA MET A 310 -8.72 -3.78 11.30
C MET A 310 -10.03 -3.02 11.08
N ARG A 311 -10.67 -2.55 12.17
CA ARG A 311 -11.97 -1.87 12.16
C ARG A 311 -11.91 -0.34 12.29
N LEU A 312 -10.73 0.28 12.16
CA LEU A 312 -10.48 1.65 12.64
C LEU A 312 -11.07 2.77 11.77
N ALA A 313 -11.21 2.58 10.46
CA ALA A 313 -11.62 3.63 9.50
C ALA A 313 -12.79 4.53 9.94
N PRO A 314 -13.88 4.02 10.55
CA PRO A 314 -14.98 4.86 11.05
C PRO A 314 -14.54 6.00 11.99
N VAL A 315 -13.56 5.75 12.87
CA VAL A 315 -13.02 6.78 13.78
C VAL A 315 -12.33 7.89 12.99
N ALA A 316 -11.48 7.50 12.03
CA ALA A 316 -10.76 8.45 11.21
C ALA A 316 -11.70 9.31 10.36
N ILE A 317 -12.71 8.68 9.73
CA ILE A 317 -13.74 9.39 8.96
C ILE A 317 -14.49 10.38 9.84
N ARG A 318 -14.85 10.00 11.06
CA ARG A 318 -15.63 10.86 11.96
C ARG A 318 -14.84 12.05 12.48
N HIS A 319 -13.55 11.87 12.76
CA HIS A 319 -12.74 12.84 13.51
C HIS A 319 -11.50 13.35 12.77
N PHE A 320 -11.40 13.20 11.44
CA PHE A 320 -10.21 13.64 10.71
C PHE A 320 -9.83 15.12 10.93
N ASN A 321 -10.82 15.98 11.25
CA ASN A 321 -10.61 17.39 11.55
C ASN A 321 -10.47 17.70 13.05
N ASP A 322 -10.77 16.76 13.96
CA ASP A 322 -10.60 16.90 15.41
C ASP A 322 -9.59 15.88 15.91
N ARG A 323 -8.30 16.26 15.87
CA ARG A 323 -7.20 15.36 16.25
C ARG A 323 -7.16 15.01 17.73
N GLY A 324 -7.83 15.79 18.59
CA GLY A 324 -7.97 15.44 20.00
C GLY A 324 -8.94 14.27 20.16
N MET A 325 -10.14 14.43 19.64
CA MET A 325 -11.19 13.40 19.69
C MET A 325 -10.80 12.15 18.90
N LEU A 326 -10.14 12.31 17.76
CA LEU A 326 -9.59 11.21 16.96
C LEU A 326 -8.74 10.25 17.80
N ARG A 327 -7.74 10.79 18.52
CA ARG A 327 -6.80 9.99 19.31
C ARG A 327 -7.50 9.34 20.51
N ASP A 328 -8.37 10.10 21.18
CA ASP A 328 -9.13 9.59 22.32
C ASP A 328 -10.07 8.44 21.92
N VAL A 329 -10.90 8.63 20.89
CA VAL A 329 -11.83 7.60 20.40
C VAL A 329 -11.07 6.39 19.81
N ALA A 330 -9.96 6.59 19.10
CA ALA A 330 -9.13 5.50 18.61
C ALA A 330 -8.58 4.63 19.74
N ALA A 331 -8.15 5.25 20.85
CA ALA A 331 -7.69 4.53 22.03
C ALA A 331 -8.84 3.79 22.74
N ARG A 332 -9.97 4.47 22.97
CA ARG A 332 -11.13 3.91 23.67
C ARG A 332 -11.78 2.76 22.89
N GLN A 333 -11.96 2.90 21.57
CA GLN A 333 -12.49 1.80 20.75
C GLN A 333 -11.57 0.58 20.81
N SER A 334 -10.24 0.75 20.83
CA SER A 334 -9.33 -0.38 20.97
C SER A 334 -9.56 -1.10 22.28
N ARG A 335 -9.54 -0.36 23.40
CA ARG A 335 -9.67 -0.89 24.77
C ARG A 335 -10.92 -1.71 25.02
N THR A 336 -11.96 -1.58 24.20
CA THR A 336 -13.15 -2.43 24.29
C THR A 336 -12.85 -3.91 24.12
N THR A 337 -11.87 -4.26 23.26
CA THR A 337 -11.50 -5.66 22.96
C THR A 337 -10.01 -5.94 23.07
N HIS A 338 -9.16 -4.94 22.84
CA HIS A 338 -7.71 -5.02 22.84
C HIS A 338 -7.13 -3.83 23.62
N ALA A 339 -6.66 -4.09 24.85
CA ALA A 339 -6.13 -3.05 25.75
C ALA A 339 -4.61 -3.16 25.96
N ALA A 340 -3.93 -4.02 25.21
CA ALA A 340 -2.48 -4.08 25.19
C ALA A 340 -1.92 -2.76 24.65
N PRO A 341 -0.85 -2.18 25.24
CA PRO A 341 -0.35 -0.86 24.85
C PRO A 341 -0.06 -0.71 23.36
N GLU A 342 0.55 -1.71 22.72
CA GLU A 342 0.84 -1.67 21.28
C GLU A 342 -0.44 -1.68 20.41
N ALA A 343 -1.51 -2.35 20.83
CA ALA A 343 -2.77 -2.35 20.08
C ALA A 343 -3.47 -0.98 20.15
N ILE A 344 -3.43 -0.35 21.32
CA ILE A 344 -3.95 1.01 21.52
C ILE A 344 -3.14 2.01 20.70
N ASP A 345 -1.81 1.99 20.84
CA ASP A 345 -0.94 2.95 20.16
C ASP A 345 -0.95 2.77 18.64
N ALA A 346 -1.08 1.53 18.14
CA ALA A 346 -1.29 1.28 16.72
C ALA A 346 -2.57 1.94 16.21
N CYS A 347 -3.69 1.82 16.93
CA CYS A 347 -4.95 2.48 16.56
C CYS A 347 -4.81 4.01 16.58
N VAL A 348 -4.17 4.57 17.61
CA VAL A 348 -3.98 6.03 17.72
C VAL A 348 -3.12 6.54 16.56
N ALA A 349 -1.96 5.91 16.33
CA ALA A 349 -1.03 6.33 15.29
C ALA A 349 -1.64 6.19 13.89
N TYR A 350 -2.29 5.05 13.63
CA TYR A 350 -2.87 4.77 12.32
C TYR A 350 -4.10 5.64 12.03
N ALA A 351 -4.88 6.02 13.06
CA ALA A 351 -5.97 6.99 12.90
C ALA A 351 -5.47 8.34 12.40
N GLU A 352 -4.29 8.80 12.87
CA GLU A 352 -3.68 10.05 12.38
C GLU A 352 -3.27 9.96 10.91
N VAL A 353 -2.68 8.83 10.51
CA VAL A 353 -2.30 8.54 9.12
C VAL A 353 -3.54 8.57 8.21
N LEU A 354 -4.62 7.88 8.62
CA LEU A 354 -5.89 7.88 7.87
C LEU A 354 -6.52 9.27 7.80
N ALA A 355 -6.51 10.01 8.90
CA ALA A 355 -7.07 11.36 8.95
C ALA A 355 -6.31 12.34 8.04
N ASP A 356 -4.98 12.23 7.94
CA ASP A 356 -4.18 13.02 6.99
C ASP A 356 -4.53 12.67 5.54
N ALA A 357 -4.67 11.37 5.23
CA ALA A 357 -5.08 10.92 3.91
C ALA A 357 -6.48 11.44 3.54
N ILE A 358 -7.47 11.30 4.43
CA ILE A 358 -8.85 11.79 4.22
C ILE A 358 -8.86 13.31 4.01
N ALA A 359 -8.10 14.06 4.81
CA ALA A 359 -7.96 15.51 4.68
C ALA A 359 -7.35 15.96 3.33
N GLY A 360 -6.68 15.06 2.60
CA GLY A 360 -6.02 15.35 1.34
C GLY A 360 -4.57 15.82 1.49
N ALA A 361 -3.89 15.41 2.56
CA ALA A 361 -2.44 15.61 2.66
C ALA A 361 -1.69 14.83 1.58
N ARG A 362 -0.52 15.32 1.18
CA ARG A 362 0.34 14.62 0.21
C ARG A 362 0.76 13.26 0.75
N ARG A 363 1.04 12.32 -0.13
CA ARG A 363 1.41 10.96 0.27
C ARG A 363 2.70 10.92 1.10
N SER A 364 3.67 11.77 0.79
CA SER A 364 4.88 11.95 1.63
C SER A 364 4.59 12.49 3.02
N GLU A 365 3.55 13.31 3.18
CA GLU A 365 3.09 13.82 4.47
C GLU A 365 2.33 12.74 5.24
N VAL A 366 1.40 12.03 4.59
CA VAL A 366 0.64 10.92 5.17
C VAL A 366 1.57 9.83 5.72
N LEU A 367 2.63 9.51 4.97
CA LEU A 367 3.59 8.47 5.34
C LEU A 367 4.84 9.02 6.05
N ARG A 368 4.81 10.26 6.56
CA ARG A 368 5.98 10.88 7.22
C ARG A 368 6.47 10.07 8.42
N HIS A 369 7.66 10.37 8.90
CA HIS A 369 8.13 9.80 10.17
C HIS A 369 7.41 10.48 11.34
N HIS A 370 6.82 9.69 12.24
CA HIS A 370 6.21 10.19 13.47
C HIS A 370 7.12 9.92 14.66
N ASN A 371 7.56 10.99 15.32
CA ASN A 371 8.45 10.91 16.50
C ASN A 371 7.65 11.03 17.80
N ALA A 372 6.72 10.10 18.00
CA ALA A 372 5.95 9.97 19.25
C ALA A 372 6.40 8.74 20.04
N GLY A 373 6.21 8.79 21.37
CA GLY A 373 6.59 7.72 22.29
C GLY A 373 5.59 6.56 22.30
N TYR A 374 5.39 5.91 21.15
CA TYR A 374 4.52 4.73 21.03
C TYR A 374 5.19 3.47 21.60
N ALA A 375 4.39 2.56 22.11
CA ALA A 375 4.81 1.32 22.73
C ALA A 375 5.50 0.36 21.74
N GLY A 376 6.53 -0.33 22.27
CA GLY A 376 7.25 -1.42 21.63
C GLY A 376 7.56 -1.21 20.15
N LYS A 377 7.05 -2.07 19.27
CA LYS A 377 7.38 -2.02 17.82
C LYS A 377 6.64 -0.94 17.04
N ILE A 378 5.61 -0.32 17.60
CA ILE A 378 4.82 0.70 16.91
C ILE A 378 5.68 1.95 16.61
N GLY A 379 6.47 2.41 17.58
CA GLY A 379 7.38 3.55 17.40
C GLY A 379 8.31 3.41 16.18
N PRO A 380 9.14 2.34 16.10
CA PRO A 380 9.99 2.07 14.94
C PRO A 380 9.24 1.98 13.61
N ILE A 381 8.04 1.39 13.58
CA ILE A 381 7.21 1.29 12.36
C ILE A 381 6.81 2.67 11.87
N LEU A 382 6.35 3.53 12.76
CA LEU A 382 5.96 4.91 12.46
C LEU A 382 7.16 5.82 12.15
N GLN A 383 8.36 5.44 12.57
CA GLN A 383 9.62 6.06 12.14
C GLN A 383 10.15 5.50 10.81
N GLY A 384 9.43 4.56 10.19
CA GLY A 384 9.72 4.07 8.85
C GLY A 384 10.59 2.81 8.79
N SER A 385 10.57 1.94 9.81
CA SER A 385 11.31 0.65 9.78
C SER A 385 11.01 -0.22 8.55
N TRP A 386 9.84 -0.04 7.92
CA TRP A 386 9.42 -0.75 6.72
C TRP A 386 10.02 -0.22 5.42
N ARG A 387 10.60 1.00 5.42
CA ARG A 387 11.09 1.64 4.19
C ARG A 387 12.24 0.85 3.59
N GLY A 388 12.13 0.55 2.30
CA GLY A 388 13.13 -0.24 1.57
C GLY A 388 13.25 -1.70 2.01
N LYS A 389 12.41 -2.20 2.93
CA LYS A 389 12.44 -3.61 3.30
C LYS A 389 12.08 -4.50 2.11
N PRO A 390 12.83 -5.59 1.87
CA PRO A 390 12.43 -6.59 0.88
C PRO A 390 11.18 -7.32 1.37
N ARG A 391 10.38 -7.82 0.42
CA ARG A 391 9.13 -8.55 0.71
C ARG A 391 9.33 -9.72 1.69
N ALA A 392 10.45 -10.43 1.59
CA ALA A 392 10.77 -11.56 2.45
C ALA A 392 10.88 -11.21 3.95
N ASP A 393 11.19 -9.95 4.27
CA ASP A 393 11.38 -9.48 5.65
C ASP A 393 10.09 -8.94 6.28
N ILE A 394 9.04 -8.77 5.48
CA ILE A 394 7.71 -8.39 5.97
C ILE A 394 7.03 -9.62 6.52
N ARG A 395 6.46 -9.51 7.73
CA ARG A 395 5.67 -10.56 8.37
C ARG A 395 4.22 -10.15 8.34
N ASP A 396 3.34 -11.13 8.20
CA ASP A 396 1.89 -10.92 8.15
C ASP A 396 1.25 -11.89 9.13
N SER A 397 0.98 -11.47 10.35
CA SER A 397 0.41 -12.36 11.37
C SER A 397 -0.60 -11.58 12.22
N GLY A 398 -1.37 -12.29 13.05
CA GLY A 398 -2.32 -11.72 14.01
C GLY A 398 -1.76 -10.77 15.08
N TYR A 399 -0.49 -10.37 14.99
CA TYR A 399 0.15 -9.41 15.87
C TYR A 399 0.06 -8.01 15.25
N VAL A 400 -0.50 -7.06 15.99
CA VAL A 400 -0.82 -5.70 15.50
C VAL A 400 0.36 -4.99 14.83
N ALA A 401 1.58 -5.15 15.33
CA ALA A 401 2.74 -4.50 14.73
C ALA A 401 3.11 -5.11 13.37
N HIS A 402 2.95 -6.42 13.19
CA HIS A 402 3.18 -7.06 11.88
C HIS A 402 2.15 -6.56 10.85
N ALA A 403 0.85 -6.59 11.20
CA ALA A 403 -0.21 -6.12 10.31
C ALA A 403 -0.07 -4.63 9.93
N LEU A 404 0.28 -3.77 10.91
CA LEU A 404 0.55 -2.35 10.65
C LEU A 404 1.76 -2.15 9.72
N GLU A 405 2.87 -2.83 9.99
CA GLU A 405 4.09 -2.74 9.18
C GLU A 405 3.84 -3.21 7.74
N ALA A 406 3.18 -4.36 7.59
CA ALA A 406 2.84 -4.96 6.30
C ALA A 406 1.89 -4.08 5.48
N SER A 407 0.92 -3.43 6.13
CA SER A 407 -0.04 -2.56 5.47
C SER A 407 0.59 -1.26 4.98
N LEU A 408 1.38 -0.59 5.82
CA LEU A 408 2.13 0.61 5.42
C LEU A 408 3.12 0.31 4.30
N TRP A 409 3.84 -0.80 4.42
CA TRP A 409 4.76 -1.28 3.38
C TRP A 409 4.05 -1.56 2.06
N SER A 410 2.91 -2.26 2.10
CA SER A 410 2.15 -2.63 0.90
C SER A 410 1.63 -1.41 0.17
N VAL A 411 1.05 -0.45 0.91
CA VAL A 411 0.63 0.83 0.32
C VAL A 411 1.83 1.56 -0.25
N ALA A 412 2.90 1.80 0.52
CA ALA A 412 4.03 2.60 0.06
C ALA A 412 4.85 1.96 -1.09
N ARG A 413 4.72 0.65 -1.28
CA ARG A 413 5.40 -0.08 -2.36
C ARG A 413 4.65 -0.01 -3.68
N THR A 414 3.40 0.48 -3.74
CA THR A 414 2.57 0.47 -4.96
C THR A 414 2.09 1.85 -5.38
N GLY A 415 1.58 1.97 -6.62
CA GLY A 415 1.10 3.24 -7.19
C GLY A 415 -0.41 3.43 -7.15
N ASP A 416 -1.17 2.36 -6.88
CA ASP A 416 -2.63 2.36 -6.98
C ASP A 416 -3.28 1.47 -5.90
N PHE A 417 -4.60 1.60 -5.75
CA PHE A 417 -5.40 0.87 -4.77
C PHE A 417 -5.32 -0.65 -4.97
N ARG A 418 -5.49 -1.11 -6.21
CA ARG A 418 -5.54 -2.54 -6.55
C ARG A 418 -4.24 -3.23 -6.20
N GLY A 419 -3.12 -2.62 -6.59
CA GLY A 419 -1.78 -3.08 -6.29
C GLY A 419 -1.54 -3.15 -4.79
N ALA A 420 -1.95 -2.13 -4.02
CA ALA A 420 -1.78 -2.12 -2.56
C ALA A 420 -2.49 -3.30 -1.89
N VAL A 421 -3.77 -3.50 -2.22
CA VAL A 421 -4.60 -4.59 -1.65
C VAL A 421 -4.10 -5.96 -2.09
N LEU A 422 -3.78 -6.15 -3.37
CA LEU A 422 -3.24 -7.44 -3.83
C LEU A 422 -1.88 -7.73 -3.22
N LEU A 423 -1.01 -6.73 -3.08
CA LEU A 423 0.29 -6.91 -2.47
C LEU A 423 0.17 -7.34 -1.01
N ALA A 424 -0.74 -6.70 -0.25
CA ALA A 424 -1.07 -7.05 1.12
C ALA A 424 -1.62 -8.48 1.21
N ALA A 425 -2.68 -8.81 0.47
CA ALA A 425 -3.31 -10.13 0.50
C ALA A 425 -2.34 -11.26 0.10
N ASN A 426 -1.43 -11.01 -0.85
CA ASN A 426 -0.44 -12.01 -1.27
C ASN A 426 0.71 -12.21 -0.27
N LEU A 427 0.75 -11.50 0.87
CA LEU A 427 1.69 -11.84 1.93
C LEU A 427 1.31 -13.14 2.65
N GLY A 428 0.04 -13.57 2.55
CA GLY A 428 -0.48 -14.80 3.15
C GLY A 428 -0.64 -14.67 4.66
N GLU A 429 -0.76 -15.80 5.35
CA GLU A 429 -0.94 -15.88 6.80
C GLU A 429 -2.21 -15.15 7.26
N ASP A 430 -2.11 -13.89 7.71
CA ASP A 430 -3.23 -13.08 8.21
C ASP A 430 -3.71 -12.06 7.16
N ALA A 431 -3.94 -12.59 5.95
CA ALA A 431 -4.04 -11.85 4.71
C ALA A 431 -5.30 -10.97 4.60
N ASP A 432 -6.41 -11.37 5.22
CA ASP A 432 -7.65 -10.60 5.31
C ASP A 432 -7.43 -9.32 6.12
N THR A 433 -6.88 -9.42 7.33
CA THR A 433 -6.64 -8.27 8.21
C THR A 433 -5.62 -7.31 7.63
N THR A 434 -4.50 -7.82 7.11
CA THR A 434 -3.51 -6.98 6.44
C THR A 434 -4.08 -6.38 5.14
N GLY A 435 -4.92 -7.11 4.42
CA GLY A 435 -5.70 -6.60 3.30
C GLY A 435 -6.63 -5.45 3.70
N ALA A 436 -7.39 -5.61 4.78
CA ALA A 436 -8.34 -4.63 5.29
C ALA A 436 -7.65 -3.36 5.76
N ILE A 437 -6.58 -3.48 6.55
CA ILE A 437 -5.78 -2.33 7.00
C ILE A 437 -5.14 -1.64 5.78
N ALA A 438 -4.47 -2.34 4.88
CA ALA A 438 -3.95 -1.73 3.65
C ALA A 438 -5.06 -1.03 2.82
N GLY A 439 -6.24 -1.65 2.74
CA GLY A 439 -7.43 -1.14 2.08
C GLY A 439 -7.97 0.17 2.69
N GLN A 440 -7.93 0.32 4.02
CA GLN A 440 -8.28 1.56 4.70
C GLN A 440 -7.43 2.73 4.21
N LEU A 441 -6.11 2.57 4.23
CA LEU A 441 -5.19 3.63 3.85
C LEU A 441 -5.14 3.86 2.34
N ALA A 442 -5.11 2.80 1.53
CA ALA A 442 -5.16 2.93 0.08
C ALA A 442 -6.46 3.63 -0.34
N GLY A 443 -7.59 3.25 0.23
CA GLY A 443 -8.87 3.88 -0.02
C GLY A 443 -8.92 5.34 0.44
N ALA A 444 -8.30 5.66 1.58
CA ALA A 444 -8.16 7.03 2.06
C ALA A 444 -7.23 7.89 1.18
N LEU A 445 -6.23 7.31 0.51
CA LEU A 445 -5.30 8.04 -0.36
C LEU A 445 -5.86 8.25 -1.78
N TYR A 446 -6.34 7.17 -2.40
CA TYR A 446 -6.76 7.17 -3.80
C TYR A 446 -8.25 7.51 -3.96
N GLY A 447 -9.07 7.21 -2.94
CA GLY A 447 -10.49 7.46 -2.96
C GLY A 447 -11.34 6.34 -3.58
N ALA A 448 -12.64 6.37 -3.30
CA ALA A 448 -13.57 5.30 -3.67
C ALA A 448 -13.70 5.07 -5.19
N THR A 449 -13.44 6.10 -6.01
CA THR A 449 -13.51 6.01 -7.47
C THR A 449 -12.39 5.17 -8.06
N GLU A 450 -11.24 5.14 -7.39
CA GLU A 450 -10.04 4.38 -7.80
C GLU A 450 -10.09 2.91 -7.37
N ILE A 451 -11.02 2.54 -6.49
CA ILE A 451 -11.28 1.13 -6.20
C ILE A 451 -11.85 0.47 -7.47
N PRO A 452 -11.26 -0.65 -7.95
CA PRO A 452 -11.70 -1.32 -9.17
C PRO A 452 -13.22 -1.51 -9.21
N LYS A 453 -13.86 -0.98 -10.25
CA LYS A 453 -15.32 -1.04 -10.40
C LYS A 453 -15.87 -2.46 -10.23
N LYS A 454 -15.19 -3.45 -10.82
CA LYS A 454 -15.56 -4.88 -10.71
C LYS A 454 -15.52 -5.41 -9.27
N TRP A 455 -14.67 -4.86 -8.40
CA TRP A 455 -14.62 -5.24 -6.99
C TRP A 455 -15.77 -4.61 -6.22
N ARG A 456 -16.03 -3.32 -6.45
CA ARG A 456 -17.18 -2.62 -5.84
C ARG A 456 -18.52 -3.25 -6.20
N GLU A 457 -18.67 -3.71 -7.44
CA GLU A 457 -19.89 -4.37 -7.92
C GLU A 457 -20.11 -5.77 -7.31
N LYS A 458 -19.04 -6.47 -6.92
CA LYS A 458 -19.11 -7.77 -6.24
C LYS A 458 -19.27 -7.63 -4.72
N LEU A 459 -18.72 -6.57 -4.15
CA LEU A 459 -18.61 -6.40 -2.70
C LEU A 459 -19.98 -6.43 -2.02
N ALA A 460 -20.13 -7.36 -1.07
CA ALA A 460 -21.34 -7.49 -0.28
C ALA A 460 -21.59 -6.19 0.49
N TRP A 461 -22.83 -5.71 0.44
CA TRP A 461 -23.28 -4.51 1.16
C TRP A 461 -22.50 -3.22 0.83
N CYS A 462 -21.91 -3.10 -0.37
CA CYS A 462 -21.18 -1.90 -0.81
C CYS A 462 -21.99 -0.59 -0.60
N ASP A 463 -23.29 -0.62 -0.87
CA ASP A 463 -24.19 0.53 -0.65
C ASP A 463 -24.34 0.89 0.83
N ARG A 464 -24.41 -0.11 1.72
CA ARG A 464 -24.50 0.11 3.17
C ARG A 464 -23.19 0.70 3.70
N LEU A 465 -22.04 0.17 3.27
CA LEU A 465 -20.72 0.68 3.62
C LEU A 465 -20.54 2.13 3.16
N THR A 466 -20.97 2.43 1.94
CA THR A 466 -20.93 3.80 1.40
C THR A 466 -21.76 4.76 2.25
N LYS A 467 -23.02 4.41 2.55
CA LYS A 467 -23.90 5.22 3.39
C LYS A 467 -23.39 5.38 4.82
N ALA A 468 -22.77 4.34 5.38
CA ALA A 468 -22.15 4.40 6.70
C ALA A 468 -21.02 5.45 6.72
N ALA A 469 -20.09 5.39 5.76
CA ALA A 469 -19.01 6.37 5.63
C ALA A 469 -19.54 7.81 5.48
N GLU A 470 -20.56 8.01 4.63
CA GLU A 470 -21.18 9.32 4.45
C GLU A 470 -21.82 9.87 5.72
N SER A 471 -22.51 9.01 6.47
CA SER A 471 -23.18 9.43 7.71
C SER A 471 -22.21 9.89 8.79
N LEU A 472 -20.96 9.40 8.77
CA LEU A 472 -19.91 9.82 9.70
C LEU A 472 -19.35 11.21 9.38
N LEU A 473 -19.47 11.66 8.12
CA LEU A 473 -19.06 13.02 7.71
C LEU A 473 -20.10 14.08 8.08
N ALA A 474 -21.37 13.69 8.23
CA ALA A 474 -22.44 14.62 8.57
C ALA A 474 -22.23 15.21 9.98
N PRO A 475 -22.48 16.51 10.21
CA PRO A 475 -22.50 17.06 11.57
C PRO A 475 -23.47 16.25 12.44
N ALA A 476 -23.15 16.07 13.73
CA ALA A 476 -24.08 15.40 14.64
C ALA A 476 -25.42 16.17 14.63
N GLU A 477 -26.53 15.51 14.34
CA GLU A 477 -27.84 16.09 14.62
C GLU A 477 -27.92 16.30 16.13
N ARG A 478 -28.14 17.54 16.56
CA ARG A 478 -28.35 17.85 17.97
C ARG A 478 -29.70 17.23 18.36
N CYS A 479 -29.67 16.08 19.03
CA CYS A 479 -30.83 15.54 19.73
C CYS A 479 -31.23 16.44 20.91
#